data_AF-A0A3Q0JNN8-F1
#
_entry.id   AF-A0A3Q0JNN8-F1
#
_cell.length_a   1.000
_cell.length_b   1.000
_cell.length_c   1.000
_cell.angle_alpha   90.00
_cell.angle_beta   90.00
_cell.angle_gamma   90.00
#
_symmetry.space_group_name_H-M   'P 1'
#
loop_
_entity.id
_entity.type
_entity.pdbx_description
1 polymer ?
#
loop_
_entity_poly.entity_id
_entity_poly.type
_entity_poly.pdbx_seq_one_letter_code
_entity_poly.pdbx_strand_id
1 'polypeptide(L)'
;MGAGSAVLSLPQFLVPPEDLYSGDNDTDLCLSGVEPSTSPVPVPESSSGLVVAIFILGQTLVGIGATPLYTLAVTWIDENIPKRKSPLYVGFFYTASILGPAFGYIVGGFVLDNIHTDFLVHHSALTINSSSKLWIGAWWLLFL
;
A
#
# COMPACT_ATOMS: atom_id res chain seq x y z
N MET A 1 5.72 -3.36 -13.17
CA MET A 1 6.27 -3.46 -11.80
C MET A 1 6.47 -2.06 -11.21
N GLY A 2 7.61 -1.39 -11.39
CA GLY A 2 7.90 -0.11 -10.69
C GLY A 2 6.87 1.01 -10.89
N ALA A 3 6.41 1.26 -12.12
CA ALA A 3 5.36 2.25 -12.36
C ALA A 3 4.03 1.91 -11.67
N GLY A 4 3.69 0.62 -11.55
CA GLY A 4 2.50 0.17 -10.82
C GLY A 4 2.64 0.39 -9.32
N SER A 5 3.81 0.11 -8.74
CA SER A 5 4.10 0.37 -7.33
C SER A 5 4.03 1.86 -7.00
N ALA A 6 4.59 2.73 -7.86
CA ALA A 6 4.46 4.18 -7.70
C ALA A 6 2.98 4.64 -7.67
N VAL A 7 2.14 4.10 -8.56
CA VAL A 7 0.70 4.38 -8.58
C VAL A 7 0.01 3.90 -7.30
N LEU A 8 0.42 2.76 -6.74
CA LEU A 8 -0.13 2.23 -5.47
C LEU A 8 0.25 3.09 -4.25
N SER A 9 1.40 3.77 -4.28
CA SER A 9 1.80 4.71 -3.22
C SER A 9 1.11 6.09 -3.32
N LEU A 10 0.54 6.41 -4.50
CA LEU A 10 0.01 7.73 -4.83
C LEU A 10 -1.14 8.22 -3.93
N PRO A 11 -2.08 7.38 -3.46
CA PRO A 11 -3.20 7.84 -2.64
C PRO A 11 -2.77 8.59 -1.37
N GLN A 12 -1.65 8.21 -0.75
CA GLN A 12 -1.12 8.92 0.44
C GLN A 12 -0.82 10.40 0.17
N PHE A 13 -0.38 10.74 -1.05
CA PHE A 13 -0.01 12.10 -1.42
C PHE A 13 -1.19 12.92 -1.98
N LEU A 14 -2.22 12.23 -2.47
CA LEU A 14 -3.34 12.85 -3.19
C LEU A 14 -4.57 13.08 -2.30
N VAL A 15 -4.74 12.26 -1.26
CA VAL A 15 -5.88 12.33 -0.33
C VAL A 15 -5.47 13.10 0.93
N PRO A 16 -6.19 14.18 1.29
CA PRO A 16 -5.91 14.90 2.53
C PRO A 16 -6.18 14.01 3.76
N PRO A 17 -5.40 14.17 4.85
CA PRO A 17 -5.48 13.29 6.02
C PRO A 17 -6.86 13.29 6.70
N GLU A 18 -7.64 14.36 6.55
CA GLU A 18 -8.98 14.52 7.13
C GLU A 18 -9.97 13.44 6.64
N ASP A 19 -9.81 12.94 5.41
CA ASP A 19 -10.64 11.87 4.83
C ASP A 19 -10.12 10.47 5.21
N LEU A 20 -8.84 10.33 5.58
CA LEU A 20 -8.20 9.07 5.97
C LEU A 20 -8.51 8.68 7.42
N TYR A 21 -8.71 9.66 8.31
CA TYR A 21 -9.10 9.45 9.71
C TYR A 21 -10.62 9.41 9.94
N SER A 22 -11.43 9.64 8.89
CA SER A 22 -12.90 9.66 8.98
C SER A 22 -13.56 8.26 8.99
N GLY A 23 -12.77 7.18 9.03
CA GLY A 23 -13.27 5.82 9.25
C GLY A 23 -13.24 5.46 10.73
N ASP A 24 -14.41 5.43 11.37
CA ASP A 24 -14.66 5.09 12.80
C ASP A 24 -14.76 6.27 13.77
N ASN A 25 -15.47 7.34 13.37
CA ASN A 25 -16.20 8.14 14.36
C ASN A 25 -17.63 7.61 14.47
N ASP A 26 -17.79 6.53 15.22
CA ASP A 26 -19.03 6.18 15.92
C ASP A 26 -19.30 7.19 17.07
N THR A 27 -19.03 8.47 16.82
CA THR A 27 -19.38 9.59 17.69
C THR A 27 -19.96 10.69 16.81
N ASP A 28 -21.29 10.64 16.74
CA ASP A 28 -22.17 11.77 17.03
C ASP A 28 -21.43 12.96 17.68
N LEU A 29 -20.76 13.78 16.86
CA LEU A 29 -20.24 15.09 17.26
C LEU A 29 -20.94 16.15 16.43
N CYS A 30 -22.27 16.18 16.53
CA CYS A 30 -22.90 17.49 16.67
C CYS A 30 -22.34 18.11 17.95
N LEU A 31 -21.42 19.08 17.79
CA LEU A 31 -21.19 20.08 18.84
C LEU A 31 -22.54 20.76 19.11
N SER A 32 -23.29 20.23 20.07
CA SER A 32 -24.39 20.93 20.71
C SER A 32 -23.80 22.13 21.44
N GLY A 33 -23.75 23.27 20.76
CA GLY A 33 -23.27 24.51 21.38
C GLY A 33 -22.87 25.68 20.49
N VAL A 34 -23.03 25.64 19.16
CA VAL A 34 -22.80 26.82 18.32
C VAL A 34 -23.96 27.03 17.35
N GLU A 35 -24.53 28.25 17.41
CA GLU A 35 -25.66 28.74 16.63
C GLU A 35 -25.46 28.67 15.11
N PRO A 36 -26.55 28.63 14.31
CA PRO A 36 -26.51 28.21 12.92
C PRO A 36 -26.01 29.35 12.03
N SER A 37 -24.78 29.26 11.56
CA SER A 37 -24.38 30.01 10.37
C SER A 37 -23.29 29.29 9.59
N THR A 38 -23.59 29.10 8.31
CA THR A 38 -22.73 28.69 7.20
C THR A 38 -22.79 27.21 6.83
N SER A 39 -23.40 27.00 5.65
CA SER A 39 -23.53 25.81 4.80
C SER A 39 -22.99 24.46 5.27
N PRO A 40 -23.75 23.37 5.08
CA PRO A 40 -23.15 22.05 5.03
C PRO A 40 -22.18 22.03 3.85
N VAL A 41 -20.89 21.93 4.14
CA VAL A 41 -19.89 21.59 3.13
C VAL A 41 -20.26 20.20 2.62
N PRO A 42 -20.49 20.01 1.31
CA PRO A 42 -20.72 18.68 0.77
C PRO A 42 -19.41 17.90 0.93
N VAL A 43 -19.39 16.90 1.80
CA VAL A 43 -18.31 15.92 1.84
C VAL A 43 -18.40 15.13 0.53
N PRO A 44 -17.40 15.19 -0.36
CA PRO A 44 -17.50 14.53 -1.65
C PRO A 44 -17.38 13.01 -1.46
N GLU A 45 -18.50 12.29 -1.57
CA GLU A 45 -18.54 10.82 -1.63
C GLU A 45 -17.75 10.22 -2.82
N SER A 46 -17.20 11.06 -3.71
CA SER A 46 -16.43 10.65 -4.89
C SER A 46 -14.96 10.30 -4.61
N SER A 47 -14.42 10.64 -3.43
CA SER A 47 -13.01 10.38 -3.10
C SER A 47 -12.70 8.88 -2.99
N SER A 48 -13.61 8.11 -2.40
CA SER A 48 -13.46 6.66 -2.21
C SER A 48 -13.35 5.88 -3.54
N GLY A 49 -14.21 6.20 -4.52
CA GLY A 49 -14.20 5.55 -5.83
C GLY A 49 -12.93 5.85 -6.64
N LEU A 50 -12.39 7.06 -6.50
CA LEU A 50 -11.13 7.46 -7.15
C LEU A 50 -9.94 6.71 -6.54
N VAL A 51 -9.88 6.56 -5.21
CA VAL A 51 -8.82 5.79 -4.54
C VAL A 51 -8.84 4.33 -5.00
N VAL A 52 -10.01 3.69 -5.04
CA VAL A 52 -10.16 2.32 -5.53
C VAL A 52 -9.72 2.19 -6.99
N ALA A 53 -10.07 3.16 -7.85
CA ALA A 53 -9.64 3.17 -9.24
C ALA A 53 -8.11 3.27 -9.39
N ILE A 54 -7.43 4.07 -8.56
CA ILE A 54 -5.97 4.15 -8.52
C ILE A 54 -5.36 2.79 -8.15
N PHE A 55 -5.92 2.10 -7.14
CA PHE A 55 -5.45 0.76 -6.76
C PHE A 55 -5.63 -0.26 -7.90
N ILE A 56 -6.78 -0.26 -8.58
CA ILE A 56 -7.03 -1.15 -9.73
C ILE A 56 -6.03 -0.88 -10.86
N LEU A 57 -5.77 0.39 -11.17
CA LEU A 57 -4.80 0.78 -12.19
C LEU A 57 -3.39 0.32 -11.80
N GLY A 58 -2.98 0.57 -10.56
CA GLY A 58 -1.69 0.13 -10.02
C GLY A 58 -1.50 -1.38 -10.13
N GLN A 59 -2.48 -2.17 -9.66
CA GLN A 59 -2.44 -3.63 -9.74
C GLN A 59 -2.39 -4.14 -11.19
N THR A 60 -3.09 -3.47 -12.10
CA THR A 60 -3.04 -3.80 -13.53
C THR A 60 -1.65 -3.57 -14.10
N LEU A 61 -1.01 -2.43 -13.80
CA LEU A 61 0.36 -2.13 -14.23
C LEU A 61 1.40 -3.08 -13.62
N VAL A 62 1.20 -3.51 -12.38
CA VAL A 62 2.02 -4.56 -11.76
C VAL A 62 1.84 -5.87 -12.53
N GLY A 63 0.60 -6.30 -12.76
CA GLY A 63 0.27 -7.53 -13.50
C GLY A 63 0.87 -7.57 -14.90
N ILE A 64 0.75 -6.48 -15.68
CA ILE A 64 1.35 -6.37 -17.02
C ILE A 64 2.87 -6.60 -16.98
N GLY A 65 3.55 -6.11 -15.93
CA GLY A 65 4.99 -6.36 -15.76
C GLY A 65 5.32 -7.76 -15.23
N ALA A 66 4.39 -8.41 -14.53
CA ALA A 66 4.59 -9.73 -13.92
C ALA A 66 4.52 -10.84 -14.97
N THR A 67 3.52 -10.76 -15.84
CA THR A 67 3.21 -11.80 -16.82
C THR A 67 4.41 -12.24 -17.65
N PRO A 68 5.12 -11.34 -18.37
CA PRO A 68 6.26 -11.76 -19.17
C PRO A 68 7.42 -12.28 -18.32
N LEU A 69 7.58 -11.79 -17.08
CA LEU A 69 8.63 -12.27 -16.18
C LEU A 69 8.42 -13.75 -15.85
N TYR A 70 7.23 -14.15 -15.39
CA TYR A 70 6.97 -15.54 -15.02
C TYR A 70 6.89 -16.46 -16.25
N THR A 71 6.32 -15.99 -17.35
CA THR A 71 6.21 -16.78 -18.58
C THR A 71 7.58 -17.01 -19.23
N LEU A 72 8.40 -15.97 -19.35
CA LEU A 72 9.69 -16.07 -20.05
C LEU A 72 10.83 -16.58 -19.15
N ALA A 73 10.73 -16.48 -17.82
CA ALA A 73 11.82 -16.89 -16.94
C ALA A 73 12.17 -18.37 -17.08
N VAL A 74 11.17 -19.26 -17.04
CA VAL A 74 11.42 -20.71 -17.12
C VAL A 74 11.92 -21.11 -18.51
N THR A 75 11.32 -20.55 -19.57
CA THR A 75 11.77 -20.83 -20.94
C THR A 75 13.19 -20.35 -21.17
N TRP A 76 13.54 -19.17 -20.64
CA TRP A 76 14.90 -18.65 -20.72
C TRP A 76 15.90 -19.55 -19.98
N ILE A 77 15.56 -20.02 -18.78
CA ILE A 77 16.40 -20.96 -18.02
C ILE A 77 16.63 -22.25 -18.82
N ASP A 78 15.59 -22.80 -19.43
CA ASP A 78 15.66 -24.05 -20.17
C ASP A 78 16.50 -23.99 -21.45
N GLU A 79 16.58 -22.81 -22.08
CA GLU A 79 17.35 -22.57 -23.30
C GLU A 79 18.82 -22.23 -23.01
N ASN A 80 19.11 -21.55 -21.89
CA ASN A 80 20.44 -21.02 -21.61
C ASN A 80 21.27 -21.89 -20.64
N ILE A 81 20.64 -22.84 -19.93
CA ILE A 81 21.33 -23.70 -18.94
C ILE A 81 21.40 -25.16 -19.43
N PRO A 82 22.55 -25.86 -19.25
CA PRO A 82 22.64 -27.28 -19.55
C PRO A 82 21.55 -28.11 -18.85
N LYS A 83 20.92 -29.04 -19.58
CA LYS A 83 19.75 -29.82 -19.09
C LYS A 83 19.97 -30.53 -17.75
N ARG A 84 21.19 -30.93 -17.43
CA ARG A 84 21.53 -31.55 -16.12
C ARG A 84 21.37 -30.59 -14.93
N LYS A 85 21.49 -29.28 -15.16
CA LYS A 85 21.39 -28.24 -14.12
C LYS A 85 20.09 -27.44 -14.19
N SER A 86 19.42 -27.37 -15.35
CA SER A 86 18.15 -26.63 -15.52
C SER A 86 17.13 -26.83 -14.38
N PRO A 87 16.78 -28.07 -13.96
CA PRO A 87 15.74 -28.26 -12.94
C PRO A 87 16.11 -27.68 -11.57
N LEU A 88 17.40 -27.60 -11.23
CA LEU A 88 17.84 -26.97 -9.98
C LEU A 88 17.63 -25.43 -10.03
N TYR A 89 17.87 -24.79 -11.18
CA TYR A 89 17.67 -23.35 -11.35
C TYR A 89 16.18 -22.99 -11.40
N VAL A 90 15.36 -23.81 -12.06
CA VAL A 90 13.90 -23.64 -12.03
C VAL A 90 13.36 -23.81 -10.61
N GLY A 91 13.87 -24.79 -9.85
CA GLY A 91 13.54 -24.97 -8.43
C GLY A 91 13.85 -23.71 -7.62
N PHE A 92 15.06 -23.17 -7.76
CA PHE A 92 15.46 -21.92 -7.09
C PHE A 92 14.56 -20.74 -7.46
N PHE A 93 14.20 -20.59 -8.75
CA PHE A 93 13.30 -19.53 -9.21
C PHE A 93 11.94 -19.57 -8.51
N TYR A 94 11.30 -20.74 -8.42
CA TYR A 94 10.02 -20.87 -7.73
C TYR A 94 10.14 -20.71 -6.22
N THR A 95 11.22 -21.22 -5.61
CA THR A 95 11.47 -20.98 -4.18
C THR A 95 11.62 -19.49 -3.88
N ALA A 96 12.42 -18.76 -4.66
CA ALA A 96 12.56 -17.30 -4.53
C ALA A 96 11.21 -16.58 -4.71
N SER A 97 10.38 -17.05 -5.64
CA SER A 97 9.04 -16.49 -5.87
C SER A 97 8.08 -16.65 -4.68
N ILE A 98 8.27 -17.69 -3.85
CA ILE A 98 7.47 -17.92 -2.64
C ILE A 98 8.08 -17.19 -1.43
N LEU A 99 9.41 -17.20 -1.33
CA LEU A 99 10.12 -16.52 -0.24
C LEU A 99 9.98 -15.00 -0.32
N GLY A 100 9.87 -14.43 -1.53
CA GLY A 100 9.66 -12.99 -1.73
C GLY A 100 8.45 -12.46 -0.96
N PRO A 101 7.22 -12.96 -1.20
CA PRO A 101 6.03 -12.59 -0.42
C PRO A 101 6.18 -12.82 1.08
N ALA A 102 6.79 -13.92 1.51
CA ALA A 102 7.01 -14.20 2.93
C ALA A 102 7.89 -13.14 3.60
N PHE A 103 9.00 -12.78 2.96
CA PHE A 103 9.88 -11.71 3.42
C PHE A 103 9.18 -10.34 3.40
N GLY A 104 8.41 -10.08 2.33
CA GLY A 104 7.60 -8.87 2.19
C GLY A 104 6.59 -8.68 3.33
N TYR A 105 5.91 -9.74 3.77
CA TYR A 105 5.00 -9.66 4.93
C TYR A 105 5.73 -9.38 6.24
N ILE A 106 6.91 -9.98 6.45
CA ILE A 106 7.70 -9.73 7.67
C ILE A 106 8.16 -8.28 7.73
N VAL A 107 8.76 -7.78 6.65
CA VAL A 107 9.22 -6.39 6.56
C VAL A 107 8.04 -5.44 6.60
N GLY A 108 6.95 -5.76 5.90
CA GLY A 108 5.72 -4.98 5.88
C GLY A 108 5.09 -4.83 7.25
N GLY A 109 4.95 -5.92 7.99
CA GLY A 109 4.46 -5.89 9.36
C GLY A 109 5.34 -5.04 10.28
N PHE A 110 6.66 -5.15 10.15
CA PHE A 110 7.59 -4.33 10.94
C PHE A 110 7.47 -2.83 10.63
N VAL A 111 7.41 -2.46 9.34
CA VAL A 111 7.22 -1.06 8.90
C VAL A 111 5.89 -0.52 9.40
N LEU A 112 4.82 -1.30 9.30
CA LEU A 112 3.50 -0.90 9.76
C LEU A 112 3.44 -0.68 11.28
N ASP A 113 4.19 -1.45 12.07
CA ASP A 113 4.18 -1.35 13.54
C ASP A 113 5.13 -0.27 14.09
N ASN A 114 6.23 0.01 13.40
CA ASN A 114 7.31 0.86 13.93
C ASN A 114 7.38 2.25 13.27
N ILE A 115 6.74 2.46 12.11
CA ILE A 115 6.81 3.71 11.36
C ILE A 115 5.39 4.23 11.13
N HIS A 116 5.09 5.40 11.70
CA HIS A 116 3.82 6.09 11.46
C HIS A 116 3.76 6.64 10.03
N THR A 117 2.57 6.69 9.43
CA THR A 117 2.37 7.12 8.03
C THR A 117 2.92 8.53 7.73
N ASP A 118 2.88 9.42 8.72
CA ASP A 118 3.35 10.81 8.64
C ASP A 118 4.66 11.07 9.43
N PHE A 119 5.59 10.12 9.43
CA PHE A 119 6.89 10.27 10.12
C PHE A 119 7.73 11.48 9.67
N LEU A 120 7.41 12.07 8.50
CA LEU A 120 8.06 13.27 7.96
C LEU A 120 7.51 14.58 8.57
N VAL A 121 6.32 14.56 9.16
CA VAL A 121 5.70 15.72 9.79
C VAL A 121 6.05 15.71 11.28
N HIS A 122 6.76 16.74 11.75
CA HIS A 122 7.28 16.82 13.11
C HIS A 122 6.13 17.09 14.11
N HIS A 123 5.38 16.05 14.49
CA HIS A 123 4.43 16.14 15.59
C HIS A 123 5.17 16.01 16.93
N SER A 124 5.76 17.10 17.39
CA SER A 124 6.34 17.22 18.74
C SER A 124 5.29 17.20 19.87
N ALA A 125 4.03 16.82 19.61
CA ALA A 125 2.92 16.98 20.56
C ALA A 125 1.96 15.79 20.71
N LEU A 126 2.05 14.75 19.87
CA LEU A 126 1.16 13.59 19.99
C LEU A 126 2.00 12.31 20.12
N THR A 127 2.07 11.78 21.33
CA THR A 127 2.61 10.45 21.62
C THR A 127 1.62 9.39 21.11
N ILE A 128 1.47 9.29 19.79
CA ILE A 128 0.67 8.25 19.15
C ILE A 128 1.48 6.96 19.23
N ASN A 129 1.03 6.04 20.08
CA ASN A 129 1.63 4.71 20.22
C ASN A 129 0.94 3.73 19.25
N SER A 130 1.64 2.67 18.85
CA SER A 130 1.10 1.59 17.99
C SER A 130 -0.18 0.96 18.55
N SER A 131 -0.42 1.07 19.86
CA SER A 131 -1.65 0.61 20.53
C SER A 131 -2.87 1.54 20.38
N SER A 132 -2.72 2.73 19.77
CA SER A 132 -3.83 3.68 19.62
C SER A 132 -4.63 3.41 18.34
N LYS A 133 -5.95 3.62 18.37
CA LYS A 133 -6.84 3.44 17.21
C LYS A 133 -6.48 4.34 16.00
N LEU A 134 -5.73 5.40 16.25
CA LEU A 134 -5.28 6.36 15.24
C LEU A 134 -3.94 5.96 14.60
N TRP A 135 -3.35 4.82 14.99
CA TRP A 135 -2.10 4.37 14.40
C TRP A 135 -2.34 3.78 13.01
N ILE A 136 -1.92 4.52 11.99
CA ILE A 136 -1.78 4.02 10.62
C ILE A 136 -0.28 3.95 10.32
N GLY A 137 0.22 2.73 10.14
CA GLY A 137 1.60 2.50 9.73
C GLY A 137 1.87 3.00 8.31
N ALA A 138 3.14 3.28 7.98
CA ALA A 138 3.57 3.79 6.68
C ALA A 138 3.48 2.75 5.54
N TRP A 139 2.25 2.32 5.24
CA TRP A 139 1.88 1.28 4.26
C TRP A 139 2.41 1.59 2.85
N TRP A 140 2.42 2.87 2.49
CA TRP A 140 2.82 3.36 1.18
C TRP A 140 4.33 3.18 0.90
N LEU A 141 5.18 3.13 1.94
CA LEU A 141 6.62 2.90 1.80
C LEU A 141 6.95 1.53 1.21
N LEU A 142 6.07 0.55 1.39
CA LEU A 142 6.26 -0.80 0.87
C LEU A 142 6.10 -0.88 -0.65
N PHE A 143 5.57 0.19 -1.26
CA PHE A 143 5.36 0.32 -2.70
C PHE A 143 6.39 1.27 -3.36
N LEU A 144 7.33 1.84 -2.61
CA LEU A 144 8.38 2.74 -3.09
C LEU A 144 9.69 2.00 -3.35
#